data_AF-A0A932H5Z9-F1
#
_entry.id   AF-A0A932H5Z9-F1
#
_cell.length_a   1.000
_cell.length_b   1.000
_cell.length_c   1.000
_cell.angle_alpha   90.00
_cell.angle_beta   90.00
_cell.angle_gamma   90.00
#
_symmetry.space_group_name_H-M   'P 1'
#
loop_
_entity.id
_entity.type
_entity.pdbx_description
1 polymer ?
#
loop_
_entity_poly.entity_id
_entity_poly.type
_entity_poly.pdbx_seq_one_letter_code
_entity_poly.pdbx_strand_id
1 'polypeptide(L)'
;MASREDEIRALRAGEALPSHRIVQLRSMGMHSVRFEFVVRLLRSALKVDTLSIYWEQGTEFMLKREIEDARRRLVLGRRNRVSGEFPDLWLLCYPDDGEIKHSVDQVLDRMVEQVREQGGR
;
A
#
# COMPACT_ATOMS: atom_id res chain seq x y z
N MET A 1 24.80 8.08 4.43
CA MET A 1 23.45 7.48 4.42
C MET A 1 23.38 6.63 3.16
N ALA A 2 22.91 5.38 3.25
CA ALA A 2 22.71 4.54 2.07
C ALA A 2 21.70 5.23 1.14
N SER A 3 21.88 5.09 -0.18
CA SER A 3 20.90 5.62 -1.13
C SER A 3 19.61 4.81 -1.03
N ARG A 4 18.49 5.37 -1.49
CA ARG A 4 17.21 4.66 -1.52
C ARG A 4 17.29 3.36 -2.34
N GLU A 5 18.08 3.37 -3.42
CA GLU A 5 18.31 2.21 -4.27
C GLU A 5 19.09 1.10 -3.55
N ASP A 6 20.08 1.46 -2.72
CA ASP A 6 20.83 0.50 -1.91
C ASP A 6 19.93 -0.16 -0.86
N GLU A 7 19.02 0.60 -0.25
CA GLU A 7 18.05 0.07 0.72
C GLU A 7 17.09 -0.92 0.07
N ILE A 8 16.58 -0.62 -1.14
CA ILE A 8 15.70 -1.52 -1.89
C ILE A 8 16.45 -2.81 -2.26
N ARG A 9 17.71 -2.68 -2.69
CA ARG A 9 18.56 -3.83 -3.01
C ARG A 9 18.76 -4.72 -1.78
N ALA A 10 19.08 -4.12 -0.63
CA ALA A 10 19.23 -4.83 0.64
C ALA A 10 17.94 -5.57 1.03
N LEU A 11 16.79 -4.88 0.96
CA LEU A 11 15.48 -5.47 1.26
C LEU A 11 15.15 -6.67 0.36
N ARG A 12 15.44 -6.57 -0.95
CA ARG A 12 15.26 -7.67 -1.91
C ARG A 12 16.18 -8.85 -1.66
N ALA A 13 17.40 -8.58 -1.17
CA ALA A 13 18.36 -9.62 -0.79
C ALA A 13 18.03 -10.28 0.56
N GLY A 14 16.98 -9.83 1.25
CA GLY A 14 16.62 -10.32 2.58
C GLY A 14 17.51 -9.77 3.70
N GLU A 15 18.25 -8.70 3.43
CA GLU A 15 19.10 -8.05 4.43
C GLU A 15 18.26 -7.20 5.40
N ALA A 16 18.67 -7.19 6.66
CA ALA A 16 18.00 -6.43 7.70
C ALA A 16 18.38 -4.94 7.62
N LEU A 17 17.37 -4.08 7.53
CA LEU A 17 17.54 -2.65 7.76
C LEU A 17 17.37 -2.32 9.25
N PRO A 18 17.93 -1.18 9.72
CA PRO A 18 17.65 -0.70 11.08
C PRO A 18 16.15 -0.55 11.33
N SER A 19 15.66 -0.96 12.52
CA SER A 19 14.22 -0.99 12.81
C SER A 19 13.50 0.35 12.64
N HIS A 20 14.16 1.47 12.99
CA HIS A 20 13.58 2.80 12.78
C HIS A 20 13.34 3.09 11.30
N ARG A 21 14.21 2.56 10.43
CA ARG A 21 14.09 2.71 8.99
C ARG A 21 12.97 1.85 8.42
N ILE A 22 12.83 0.61 8.91
CA ILE A 22 11.70 -0.27 8.55
C ILE A 22 10.36 0.41 8.88
N VAL A 23 10.22 0.92 10.12
CA VAL A 23 9.00 1.63 10.56
C VAL A 23 8.71 2.84 9.67
N GLN A 24 9.74 3.64 9.38
CA GLN A 24 9.60 4.81 8.52
C GLN A 24 9.16 4.45 7.10
N LEU A 25 9.84 3.50 6.46
CA LEU A 25 9.54 3.07 5.09
C LEU A 25 8.14 2.46 4.99
N ARG A 26 7.76 1.63 5.95
CA ARG A 26 6.42 1.02 6.00
C ARG A 26 5.33 2.08 6.12
N SER A 27 5.51 3.04 7.03
CA SER A 27 4.57 4.15 7.19
C SER A 27 4.44 4.95 5.88
N MET A 28 5.57 5.27 5.24
CA MET A 28 5.58 5.96 3.96
C MET A 28 4.85 5.16 2.86
N GLY A 29 5.16 3.87 2.70
CA GLY A 29 4.51 3.02 1.71
C GLY A 29 3.00 2.92 1.91
N MET A 30 2.55 2.70 3.14
CA MET A 30 1.12 2.64 3.48
C MET A 30 0.38 3.94 3.16
N HIS A 31 0.99 5.10 3.42
CA HIS A 31 0.42 6.39 3.06
C HIS A 31 0.39 6.60 1.55
N SER A 32 1.49 6.28 0.86
CA SER A 32 1.62 6.43 -0.60
C SER A 32 0.63 5.55 -1.36
N VAL A 33 0.44 4.29 -0.96
CA VAL A 33 -0.54 3.38 -1.58
C VAL A 33 -1.97 3.88 -1.36
N ARG A 34 -2.31 4.32 -0.14
CA ARG A 34 -3.64 4.90 0.16
C ARG A 34 -3.90 6.16 -0.65
N PHE A 35 -2.91 7.04 -0.74
CA PHE A 35 -3.01 8.28 -1.51
C PHE A 35 -3.21 8.00 -3.00
N GLU A 36 -2.42 7.10 -3.58
CA GLU A 36 -2.56 6.70 -4.98
C GLU A 36 -3.96 6.13 -5.26
N PHE A 37 -4.49 5.29 -4.36
CA PHE A 37 -5.85 4.77 -4.49
C PHE A 37 -6.90 5.90 -4.54
N VAL A 38 -6.81 6.88 -3.63
CA VAL A 38 -7.69 8.06 -3.61
C VAL A 38 -7.60 8.83 -4.92
N VAL A 39 -6.39 9.09 -5.41
CA VAL A 39 -6.17 9.80 -6.68
C VAL A 39 -6.85 9.07 -7.86
N ARG A 40 -6.74 7.74 -7.93
CA ARG A 40 -7.36 6.96 -9.01
C ARG A 40 -8.88 6.94 -8.95
N LEU A 41 -9.47 6.88 -7.75
CA LEU A 41 -10.91 7.00 -7.56
C LEU A 41 -11.43 8.36 -8.03
N LEU A 42 -10.72 9.44 -7.67
CA LEU A 42 -11.05 10.80 -8.11
C LEU A 42 -10.94 10.96 -9.63
N ARG A 43 -9.87 10.45 -10.24
CA ARG A 43 -9.70 10.44 -11.71
C ARG A 43 -10.78 9.65 -12.43
N SER A 44 -11.34 8.63 -11.77
CA SER A 44 -12.46 7.82 -12.29
C SER A 44 -13.83 8.43 -12.01
N ALA A 45 -13.89 9.67 -11.50
CA ALA A 45 -15.13 10.37 -11.10
C ALA A 45 -15.97 9.63 -10.04
N LEU A 46 -15.36 8.72 -9.28
CA LEU A 46 -16.03 7.96 -8.22
C LEU A 46 -16.02 8.80 -6.93
N LYS A 47 -17.19 9.23 -6.48
CA LYS A 47 -17.33 9.98 -5.22
C LYS A 47 -17.11 9.06 -4.02
N VAL A 48 -15.92 9.10 -3.44
CA VAL A 48 -15.57 8.33 -2.24
C VAL A 48 -15.27 9.26 -1.06
N ASP A 49 -15.64 8.79 0.13
CA ASP A 49 -15.25 9.43 1.38
C ASP A 49 -13.88 8.86 1.77
N THR A 50 -12.86 9.72 1.87
CA THR A 50 -11.49 9.30 2.19
C THR A 50 -11.38 8.69 3.59
N LEU A 51 -12.30 9.01 4.51
CA LEU A 51 -12.38 8.40 5.84
C LEU A 51 -12.84 6.93 5.78
N SER A 52 -13.54 6.55 4.71
CA SER A 52 -13.94 5.15 4.48
C SER A 52 -12.81 4.28 3.93
N ILE A 53 -11.64 4.86 3.62
CA ILE A 53 -10.45 4.15 3.13
C ILE A 53 -9.45 4.00 4.27
N TYR A 54 -9.26 2.77 4.76
CA TYR A 54 -8.41 2.48 5.91
C TYR A 54 -7.60 1.18 5.73
N TRP A 55 -6.51 1.07 6.50
CA TRP A 55 -5.73 -0.16 6.60
C TRP A 55 -6.29 -1.02 7.74
N GLU A 56 -6.63 -2.28 7.47
CA GLU A 56 -6.98 -3.21 8.55
C GLU A 56 -5.78 -3.42 9.47
N GLN A 57 -6.00 -3.22 10.78
CA GLN A 57 -4.96 -3.35 11.81
C GLN A 57 -3.70 -2.51 11.50
N GLY A 58 -3.87 -1.38 10.80
CA GLY A 58 -2.75 -0.60 10.26
C GLY A 58 -1.81 -0.03 11.33
N THR A 59 -2.35 0.41 12.47
CA THR A 59 -1.55 1.02 13.56
C THR A 59 -0.55 0.03 14.16
N GLU A 60 -1.00 -1.19 14.45
CA GLU A 60 -0.13 -2.23 15.02
C GLU A 60 0.96 -2.63 14.03
N PHE A 61 0.61 -2.76 12.76
CA PHE A 61 1.56 -3.15 11.72
C PHE A 61 2.63 -2.09 11.46
N MET A 62 2.27 -0.80 11.45
CA MET A 62 3.23 0.28 11.23
C MET A 62 4.37 0.27 12.26
N LEU A 63 4.09 -0.15 13.50
CA LEU A 63 5.05 -0.11 14.60
C LEU A 63 5.97 -1.34 14.67
N LYS A 64 5.77 -2.33 13.79
CA LYS A 64 6.62 -3.53 13.80
C LYS A 64 8.04 -3.22 13.36
N ARG A 65 9.01 -3.86 14.00
CA ARG A 65 10.43 -3.53 13.84
C ARG A 65 11.16 -4.40 12.84
N GLU A 66 10.51 -5.46 12.40
CA GLU A 66 11.04 -6.49 11.50
C GLU A 66 10.17 -6.56 10.24
N ILE A 67 10.73 -7.13 9.18
CA ILE A 67 10.00 -7.44 7.95
C ILE A 67 9.15 -8.68 8.24
N GLU A 68 7.87 -8.60 7.94
CA GLU A 68 6.96 -9.74 8.09
C GLU A 68 6.64 -10.37 6.74
N ASP A 69 6.53 -11.70 6.71
CA ASP A 69 5.83 -12.40 5.62
C ASP A 69 4.31 -12.29 5.79
N ALA A 70 3.84 -11.06 5.98
CA ALA A 70 2.43 -10.73 6.17
C ALA A 70 1.94 -9.84 5.04
N ARG A 71 0.66 -10.00 4.70
CA ARG A 71 -0.04 -9.12 3.77
C ARG A 71 -0.94 -8.17 4.54
N ARG A 72 -0.99 -6.92 4.11
CA ARG A 72 -1.85 -5.90 4.70
C ARG A 72 -2.93 -5.48 3.75
N ARG A 73 -4.12 -5.29 4.32
CA ARG A 73 -5.32 -5.03 3.55
C ARG A 73 -5.70 -3.56 3.63
N LEU A 74 -5.69 -2.89 2.48
CA LEU A 74 -6.33 -1.59 2.31
C LEU A 74 -7.80 -1.84 1.97
N VAL A 75 -8.71 -1.19 2.69
CA VAL A 75 -10.15 -1.40 2.57
C VAL A 75 -10.86 -0.08 2.28
N LEU A 76 -11.80 -0.11 1.35
CA LEU A 76 -12.87 0.88 1.21
C LEU A 76 -14.15 0.31 1.84
N GLY A 77 -14.52 0.80 3.02
CA GLY A 77 -15.55 0.23 3.90
C GLY A 77 -16.99 0.65 3.62
N ARG A 78 -17.38 0.95 2.39
CA ARG A 78 -18.78 1.28 2.04
C ARG A 78 -19.68 0.03 1.99
N ARG A 79 -20.97 0.21 1.64
CA ARG A 79 -22.01 -0.85 1.54
C ARG A 79 -21.50 -2.15 0.89
N ASN A 80 -20.63 -2.04 -0.11
CA ASN A 80 -19.87 -3.15 -0.66
C ASN A 80 -18.39 -2.93 -0.37
N ARG A 81 -17.78 -3.88 0.33
CA ARG A 81 -16.42 -3.80 0.83
C ARG A 81 -15.43 -4.14 -0.28
N VAL A 82 -14.66 -3.16 -0.73
CA VAL A 82 -13.55 -3.36 -1.69
C VAL A 82 -12.24 -3.38 -0.93
N SER A 83 -11.34 -4.29 -1.32
CA SER A 83 -10.06 -4.41 -0.64
C SER A 83 -8.93 -4.91 -1.54
N GLY A 84 -7.71 -4.47 -1.25
CA GLY A 84 -6.48 -4.96 -1.86
C GLY A 84 -5.49 -5.39 -0.80
N GLU A 85 -4.71 -6.43 -1.10
CA GLU A 85 -3.69 -6.98 -0.21
C GLU A 85 -2.29 -6.67 -0.71
N PHE A 86 -1.44 -6.21 0.21
CA PHE A 86 -0.10 -5.70 -0.07
C PHE A 86 0.90 -6.39 0.86
N PRO A 87 1.84 -7.19 0.33
CA PRO A 87 2.98 -7.71 1.08
C PRO A 87 3.78 -6.59 1.76
N ASP A 88 4.35 -6.87 2.94
CA ASP A 88 5.17 -5.90 3.66
C ASP A 88 6.34 -5.37 2.81
N LEU A 89 7.04 -6.26 2.10
CA LEU A 89 8.12 -5.88 1.19
C LEU A 89 7.67 -4.86 0.13
N TRP A 90 6.44 -4.98 -0.37
CA TRP A 90 5.93 -4.00 -1.33
C TRP A 90 5.77 -2.63 -0.70
N LEU A 91 5.27 -2.58 0.55
CA LEU A 91 5.12 -1.34 1.29
C LEU A 91 6.47 -0.70 1.64
N LEU A 92 7.51 -1.50 1.90
CA LEU A 92 8.85 -0.99 2.20
C LEU A 92 9.56 -0.39 0.98
N CYS A 93 9.24 -0.87 -0.22
CA CYS A 93 9.91 -0.48 -1.47
C CYS A 93 9.08 0.47 -2.37
N TYR A 94 7.77 0.60 -2.15
CA TYR A 94 6.91 1.50 -2.92
C TYR A 94 7.16 2.97 -2.55
N PRO A 95 7.19 3.91 -3.51
CA PRO A 95 6.96 3.74 -4.95
C PRO A 95 8.23 3.56 -5.80
N ASP A 96 9.39 3.47 -5.17
CA ASP A 96 10.70 3.66 -5.81
C ASP A 96 11.18 2.40 -6.57
N ASP A 97 10.72 1.21 -6.18
CA ASP A 97 10.97 -0.03 -6.92
C ASP A 97 9.94 -0.20 -8.04
N GLY A 98 10.39 -0.16 -9.31
CA GLY A 98 9.51 -0.17 -10.48
C GLY A 98 8.65 -1.43 -10.64
N GLU A 99 9.18 -2.61 -10.30
CA GLU A 99 8.45 -3.88 -10.39
C GLU A 99 7.37 -3.97 -9.30
N ILE A 100 7.72 -3.56 -8.08
CA ILE A 100 6.78 -3.48 -6.96
C ILE A 100 5.72 -2.42 -7.25
N LYS A 101 6.12 -1.26 -7.79
CA LYS A 101 5.19 -0.21 -8.21
C LYS A 101 4.18 -0.75 -9.21
N HIS A 102 4.64 -1.45 -10.25
CA HIS A 102 3.73 -2.06 -11.22
C HIS A 102 2.74 -3.03 -10.56
N SER A 103 3.21 -3.84 -9.62
CA SER A 103 2.36 -4.81 -8.90
C SER A 103 1.32 -4.13 -7.98
N VAL A 104 1.73 -3.06 -7.28
CA VAL A 104 0.82 -2.22 -6.48
C VAL A 104 -0.22 -1.56 -7.39
N ASP A 105 0.20 -1.00 -8.52
CA ASP A 105 -0.67 -0.33 -9.48
C ASP A 105 -1.76 -1.30 -9.98
N GLN A 106 -1.41 -2.54 -10.33
CA GLN A 106 -2.37 -3.56 -10.74
C GLN A 106 -3.41 -3.89 -9.65
N VAL A 107 -3.00 -3.91 -8.38
CA VAL A 107 -3.95 -4.13 -7.27
C VAL A 107 -4.90 -2.94 -7.15
N LEU A 108 -4.38 -1.73 -7.20
CA LEU A 108 -5.19 -0.51 -7.12
C LEU A 108 -6.16 -0.38 -8.29
N ASP A 109 -5.75 -0.70 -9.50
CA ASP A 109 -6.63 -0.69 -10.68
C ASP A 109 -7.78 -1.69 -10.54
N ARG A 110 -7.49 -2.91 -10.07
CA ARG A 110 -8.53 -3.90 -9.76
C ARG A 110 -9.51 -3.40 -8.71
N MET A 111 -9.01 -2.75 -7.65
CA MET A 111 -9.89 -2.16 -6.63
C MET A 111 -10.78 -1.06 -7.22
N VAL A 112 -10.23 -0.17 -8.05
CA VAL A 112 -11.02 0.90 -8.69
C VAL A 112 -12.09 0.34 -9.59
N GLU A 113 -11.78 -0.69 -10.38
CA GLU A 113 -12.75 -1.35 -11.25
C GLU A 113 -13.89 -1.99 -10.44
N GLN A 114 -13.57 -2.68 -9.33
CA GLN A 114 -14.59 -3.21 -8.42
C GLN A 114 -15.52 -2.12 -7.86
N VAL A 115 -14.99 -0.93 -7.53
CA VAL A 115 -15.82 0.20 -7.08
C VAL A 115 -16.71 0.70 -8.22
N ARG A 116 -16.20 0.76 -9.44
CA ARG A 116 -16.96 1.19 -10.62
C ARG A 116 -18.12 0.24 -10.92
N GLU A 117 -17.86 -1.06 -10.94
CA GLU A 117 -18.88 -2.10 -11.16
C GLU A 117 -20.02 -2.03 -10.12
N GLN A 118 -19.69 -1.63 -8.89
CA GLN A 118 -20.67 -1.48 -7.81
C GLN A 118 -21.48 -0.19 -7.90
N GLY A 119 -20.94 0.88 -8.47
CA GLY A 119 -21.61 2.17 -8.65
C GLY A 119 -22.42 2.30 -9.95
N GLY A 120 -22.25 1.38 -10.89
CA GLY A 120 -23.01 1.29 -12.15
C GLY A 120 -24.29 0.46 -12.07
N ARG A 121 -24.66 -0.04 -10.88
CA ARG A 121 -25.95 -0.67 -10.57
C ARG A 121 -26.81 0.27 -9.75
#